data_AF-A0A485D3C7-F1
#
_entry.id   AF-A0A485D3C7-F1
#
_cell.length_a   1.000
_cell.length_b   1.000
_cell.length_c   1.000
_cell.angle_alpha   90.00
_cell.angle_beta   90.00
_cell.angle_gamma   90.00
#
_symmetry.space_group_name_H-M   'P 1'
#
loop_
_entity.id
_entity.type
_entity.pdbx_description
1 polymer ?
#
loop_
_entity_poly.entity_id
_entity_poly.type
_entity_poly.pdbx_seq_one_letter_code
_entity_poly.pdbx_strand_id
1 'polypeptide(L)'
;MQNFIERNENIVLLGPSGVGKTHLAIAMGYEAVRAGIKVRFTTAADLLLQLSTSQRQGRYKTTLHRGVMAPKLLIIDEIGYLPFSQEEAKLFFQVIAKRYEKSAMILTSNLPFGQWDQTFVGDAALTSAMLDRILHHSHVVQIKGESYRLKQKRKAGVIAEANPE
;
A
#
# COMPACT_ATOMS: atom_id res chain seq x y z
N MET A 1 5.34 16.27 -9.00
CA MET A 1 4.73 15.36 -8.00
C MET A 1 3.23 15.62 -7.78
N GLN A 2 2.72 16.87 -7.81
CA GLN A 2 1.30 17.16 -7.53
C GLN A 2 0.29 16.62 -8.58
N ASN A 3 0.74 16.41 -9.82
CA ASN A 3 -0.12 16.05 -10.95
C ASN A 3 -0.93 14.74 -10.74
N PHE A 4 -0.37 13.71 -10.10
CA PHE A 4 -1.10 12.44 -9.93
C PHE A 4 -2.18 12.52 -8.83
N ILE A 5 -1.94 13.32 -7.78
CA ILE A 5 -2.90 13.49 -6.67
C ILE A 5 -4.14 14.23 -7.16
N GLU A 6 -3.96 15.28 -7.98
CA GLU A 6 -5.05 16.06 -8.56
C GLU A 6 -5.87 15.26 -9.58
N ARG A 7 -5.22 14.34 -10.29
CA ARG A 7 -5.85 13.43 -11.25
C ARG A 7 -6.44 12.16 -10.59
N ASN A 8 -6.37 12.04 -9.27
CA ASN A 8 -6.82 10.85 -8.52
C ASN A 8 -6.18 9.54 -9.00
N GLU A 9 -4.95 9.59 -9.48
CA GLU A 9 -4.20 8.42 -9.95
C GLU A 9 -3.54 7.69 -8.77
N ASN A 10 -3.39 6.38 -8.89
CA ASN A 10 -2.67 5.56 -7.94
C ASN A 10 -1.18 5.46 -8.32
N ILE A 11 -0.32 5.23 -7.33
CA ILE A 11 1.05 4.78 -7.55
C ILE A 11 1.18 3.42 -6.88
N VAL A 12 1.66 2.41 -7.61
CA VAL A 12 1.89 1.08 -7.07
C VAL A 12 3.39 0.77 -7.14
N LEU A 13 4.00 0.63 -5.97
CA LEU A 13 5.42 0.31 -5.82
C LEU A 13 5.56 -1.18 -5.53
N LEU A 14 6.15 -1.92 -6.46
CA LEU A 14 6.37 -3.37 -6.35
C LEU A 14 7.85 -3.69 -6.29
N GLY A 15 8.23 -4.75 -5.59
CA GLY A 15 9.62 -5.21 -5.53
C GLY A 15 10.00 -5.88 -4.21
N PRO A 16 11.16 -6.55 -4.12
CA PRO A 16 11.53 -7.32 -2.94
C PRO A 16 11.74 -6.44 -1.69
N SER A 17 11.90 -7.08 -0.53
CA SER A 17 12.09 -6.35 0.73
C SER A 17 13.39 -5.53 0.72
N GLY A 18 13.34 -4.31 1.28
CA GLY A 18 14.52 -3.47 1.45
C GLY A 18 14.98 -2.67 0.22
N VAL A 19 14.26 -2.69 -0.91
CA VAL A 19 14.64 -1.93 -2.12
C VAL A 19 14.18 -0.46 -2.14
N GLY A 20 13.55 0.03 -1.08
CA GLY A 20 13.19 1.46 -0.94
C GLY A 20 11.74 1.83 -1.28
N LYS A 21 10.82 0.87 -1.48
CA LYS A 21 9.39 1.14 -1.76
C LYS A 21 8.75 2.08 -0.74
N THR A 22 8.77 1.71 0.54
CA THR A 22 8.25 2.52 1.64
C THR A 22 8.93 3.88 1.71
N HIS A 23 10.25 3.93 1.47
CA HIS A 23 11.00 5.18 1.51
C HIS A 23 10.53 6.17 0.42
N LEU A 24 10.33 5.69 -0.82
CA LEU A 24 9.78 6.51 -1.91
C LEU A 24 8.33 6.94 -1.61
N ALA A 25 7.50 6.04 -1.09
CA ALA A 25 6.13 6.36 -0.70
C ALA A 25 6.09 7.49 0.34
N ILE A 26 6.92 7.38 1.38
CA ILE A 26 7.05 8.42 2.42
C ILE A 26 7.59 9.72 1.84
N ALA A 27 8.60 9.69 0.97
CA ALA A 27 9.14 10.89 0.33
C ALA A 27 8.07 11.63 -0.49
N MET A 28 7.27 10.90 -1.27
CA MET A 28 6.13 11.48 -2.01
C MET A 28 5.06 12.04 -1.08
N GLY A 29 4.73 11.31 0.01
CA GLY A 29 3.82 11.78 1.04
C GLY A 29 4.31 13.04 1.75
N TYR A 30 5.60 13.11 2.04
CA TYR A 30 6.24 14.26 2.68
C TYR A 30 6.15 15.51 1.79
N GLU A 31 6.46 15.38 0.50
CA GLU A 31 6.31 16.50 -0.44
C GLU A 31 4.85 16.95 -0.61
N ALA A 32 3.89 16.02 -0.55
CA ALA A 32 2.47 16.38 -0.53
C ALA A 32 2.09 17.15 0.75
N VAL A 33 2.58 16.73 1.93
CA VAL A 33 2.38 17.46 3.19
C VAL A 33 2.98 18.87 3.11
N ARG A 34 4.19 19.01 2.55
CA ARG A 34 4.83 20.33 2.33
C ARG A 34 4.00 21.25 1.45
N ALA A 35 3.22 20.68 0.52
CA ALA A 35 2.27 21.42 -0.31
C ALA A 35 0.90 21.67 0.36
N GLY A 36 0.75 21.39 1.67
CA GLY A 36 -0.51 21.57 2.40
C GLY A 36 -1.57 20.50 2.11
N ILE A 37 -1.20 19.40 1.47
CA ILE A 37 -2.13 18.30 1.16
C ILE A 37 -2.25 17.39 2.38
N LYS A 38 -3.49 17.05 2.75
CA LYS A 38 -3.74 16.08 3.83
C LYS A 38 -3.38 14.67 3.39
N VAL A 39 -2.35 14.11 4.03
CA VAL A 39 -1.84 12.75 3.77
C VAL A 39 -2.09 11.84 4.97
N ARG A 40 -2.33 10.55 4.73
CA ARG A 40 -2.26 9.51 5.76
C ARG A 40 -1.35 8.39 5.29
N PHE A 41 -0.50 7.91 6.18
CA PHE A 41 0.27 6.67 6.03
C PHE A 41 -0.25 5.60 6.99
N THR A 42 -0.33 4.36 6.54
CA THR A 42 -0.70 3.19 7.35
C THR A 42 -0.16 1.92 6.69
N THR A 43 0.11 0.87 7.46
CA THR A 43 0.25 -0.47 6.89
C THR A 43 -1.14 -1.03 6.51
N ALA A 44 -1.19 -2.00 5.61
CA ALA A 44 -2.42 -2.71 5.29
C ALA A 44 -2.98 -3.43 6.54
N ALA A 45 -2.12 -4.09 7.32
CA ALA A 45 -2.51 -4.78 8.55
C ALA A 45 -3.15 -3.83 9.58
N ASP A 46 -2.52 -2.69 9.87
CA ASP A 46 -3.06 -1.72 10.85
C ASP A 46 -4.38 -1.11 10.38
N LEU A 47 -4.49 -0.82 9.08
CA LEU A 47 -5.72 -0.30 8.50
C LEU A 47 -6.88 -1.28 8.70
N LEU A 48 -6.65 -2.55 8.41
CA LEU A 48 -7.66 -3.59 8.51
C LEU A 48 -8.02 -3.92 9.96
N LEU A 49 -7.04 -3.94 10.86
CA LEU A 49 -7.27 -4.04 12.30
C LEU A 49 -8.14 -2.88 12.82
N GLN A 50 -7.83 -1.65 12.40
CA GLN A 50 -8.60 -0.46 12.80
C GLN A 50 -10.04 -0.51 12.26
N LEU A 51 -10.22 -0.90 11.00
CA LEU A 51 -11.55 -0.99 10.38
C LEU A 51 -12.39 -2.10 11.01
N SER A 52 -11.85 -3.31 11.16
CA SER A 52 -12.56 -4.46 11.77
C SER A 52 -12.94 -4.19 13.22
N THR A 53 -12.04 -3.60 14.00
CA THR A 53 -12.31 -3.20 15.40
C THR A 53 -13.43 -2.16 15.46
N SER A 54 -13.38 -1.15 14.59
CA SER A 54 -14.41 -0.12 14.55
C SER A 54 -15.77 -0.63 14.08
N GLN A 55 -15.80 -1.68 13.24
CA GLN A 55 -17.02 -2.34 12.81
C GLN A 55 -17.71 -3.04 13.97
N ARG A 56 -16.97 -3.80 14.78
CA ARG A 56 -17.49 -4.42 16.01
C ARG A 56 -17.99 -3.39 17.03
N GLN A 57 -17.41 -2.20 17.05
CA GLN A 57 -17.79 -1.10 17.95
C GLN A 57 -18.91 -0.19 17.40
N GLY A 58 -19.46 -0.48 16.21
CA GLY A 58 -20.48 0.38 15.58
C GLY A 58 -19.98 1.75 15.11
N ARG A 59 -18.66 1.94 15.00
CA ARG A 59 -17.99 3.20 14.62
C ARG A 59 -17.42 3.20 13.19
N TYR A 60 -17.68 2.14 12.43
CA TYR A 60 -17.11 1.91 11.10
C TYR A 60 -17.19 3.12 10.17
N LYS A 61 -18.37 3.73 10.01
CA LYS A 61 -18.56 4.87 9.09
C LYS A 61 -17.63 6.03 9.42
N THR A 62 -17.48 6.37 10.70
CA THR A 62 -16.62 7.46 11.17
C THR A 62 -15.15 7.13 10.95
N THR A 63 -14.75 5.90 11.27
CA THR A 63 -13.36 5.42 11.09
C THR A 63 -12.97 5.38 9.62
N LEU A 64 -13.84 4.84 8.76
CA LEU A 64 -13.67 4.82 7.31
C LEU A 64 -13.57 6.24 6.76
N HIS A 65 -14.47 7.15 7.16
CA HIS A 65 -14.41 8.52 6.69
C HIS A 65 -13.08 9.19 7.09
N ARG A 66 -12.71 9.15 8.38
CA ARG A 66 -11.51 9.85 8.89
C ARG A 66 -10.21 9.23 8.39
N GLY A 67 -10.12 7.91 8.38
CA GLY A 67 -8.91 7.17 8.03
C GLY A 67 -8.75 6.97 6.52
N VAL A 68 -9.85 6.84 5.79
CA VAL A 68 -9.81 6.40 4.39
C VAL A 68 -10.31 7.45 3.42
N MET A 69 -11.34 8.24 3.74
CA MET A 69 -11.92 9.17 2.74
C MET A 69 -11.39 10.60 2.89
N ALA A 70 -11.15 11.06 4.12
CA ALA A 70 -10.75 12.43 4.40
C ALA A 70 -9.33 12.81 3.91
N PRO A 71 -8.32 11.92 3.89
CA PRO A 71 -7.02 12.25 3.32
C PRO A 71 -7.10 12.34 1.78
N LYS A 72 -6.53 13.41 1.20
CA LYS A 72 -6.40 13.53 -0.25
C LYS A 72 -5.44 12.49 -0.83
N LEU A 73 -4.39 12.15 -0.07
CA LEU A 73 -3.49 11.05 -0.38
C LEU A 73 -3.50 10.02 0.76
N LEU A 74 -3.74 8.75 0.42
CA LEU A 74 -3.64 7.62 1.34
C LEU A 74 -2.50 6.71 0.89
N ILE A 75 -1.55 6.47 1.79
CA ILE A 75 -0.43 5.55 1.59
C ILE A 75 -0.73 4.28 2.38
N ILE A 76 -0.79 3.15 1.67
CA ILE A 76 -0.98 1.82 2.24
C ILE A 76 0.28 1.01 1.97
N ASP A 77 1.03 0.75 3.02
CA ASP A 77 2.30 0.02 2.96
C ASP A 77 2.09 -1.48 3.25
N GLU A 78 3.01 -2.30 2.75
CA GLU A 78 3.14 -3.73 3.09
C GLU A 78 1.93 -4.61 2.72
N ILE A 79 1.28 -4.34 1.59
CA ILE A 79 0.19 -5.19 1.08
C ILE A 79 0.75 -6.55 0.67
N GLY A 80 0.07 -7.62 1.09
CA GLY A 80 0.46 -9.00 0.76
C GLY A 80 1.57 -9.57 1.64
N TYR A 81 1.99 -8.87 2.71
CA TYR A 81 2.93 -9.45 3.67
C TYR A 81 2.29 -10.50 4.57
N LEU A 82 1.02 -10.30 4.93
CA LEU A 82 0.19 -11.26 5.68
C LEU A 82 -1.07 -11.58 4.87
N PRO A 83 -1.52 -12.84 4.87
CA PRO A 83 -2.81 -13.18 4.27
C PRO A 83 -3.94 -12.51 5.05
N PHE A 84 -4.93 -11.99 4.33
CA PHE A 84 -6.11 -11.40 4.95
C PHE A 84 -7.13 -12.49 5.28
N SER A 85 -7.92 -12.29 6.33
CA SER A 85 -9.17 -13.03 6.49
C SER A 85 -10.22 -12.59 5.45
N GLN A 86 -11.28 -13.37 5.27
CA GLN A 86 -12.33 -13.03 4.30
C GLN A 86 -13.04 -11.71 4.65
N GLU A 87 -13.20 -11.39 5.93
CA GLU A 87 -13.76 -10.11 6.38
C GLU A 87 -12.82 -8.94 6.06
N GLU A 88 -11.52 -9.12 6.31
CA GLU A 88 -10.50 -8.12 6.00
C GLU A 88 -10.36 -7.88 4.48
N ALA A 89 -10.46 -8.93 3.66
CA ALA A 89 -10.51 -8.80 2.20
C ALA A 89 -11.69 -7.92 1.74
N LYS A 90 -12.88 -8.11 2.31
CA LYS A 90 -14.06 -7.28 2.03
C LYS A 90 -13.87 -5.84 2.50
N LEU A 91 -13.27 -5.63 3.68
CA LEU A 91 -12.95 -4.29 4.19
C LEU A 91 -11.94 -3.58 3.29
N PHE A 92 -10.89 -4.27 2.85
CA PHE A 92 -9.90 -3.72 1.94
C PHE A 92 -10.52 -3.36 0.59
N PHE A 93 -11.38 -4.23 0.03
CA PHE A 93 -12.14 -3.91 -1.16
C PHE A 93 -12.96 -2.62 -1.00
N GLN A 94 -13.63 -2.44 0.14
CA GLN A 94 -14.38 -1.21 0.42
C GLN A 94 -13.48 0.03 0.47
N VAL A 95 -12.25 -0.08 1.00
CA VAL A 95 -11.26 1.00 0.96
C VAL A 95 -10.96 1.41 -0.48
N ILE A 96 -10.60 0.44 -1.33
CA ILE A 96 -10.27 0.68 -2.74
C ILE A 96 -11.48 1.27 -3.48
N ALA A 97 -12.66 0.67 -3.34
CA ALA A 97 -13.89 1.11 -4.01
C ALA A 97 -14.33 2.52 -3.59
N LYS A 98 -14.09 2.93 -2.34
CA LYS A 98 -14.43 4.28 -1.86
C LYS A 98 -13.46 5.35 -2.34
N ARG A 99 -12.23 4.99 -2.70
CA ARG A 99 -11.20 5.93 -3.17
C ARG A 99 -11.05 5.97 -4.69
N TYR A 100 -11.46 4.90 -5.38
CA TYR A 100 -11.50 4.83 -6.83
C TYR A 100 -12.13 6.08 -7.45
N GLU A 101 -11.42 6.71 -8.40
CA GLU A 101 -11.76 7.98 -9.08
C GLU A 101 -11.98 9.21 -8.18
N LYS A 102 -11.77 9.11 -6.87
CA LYS A 102 -12.06 10.18 -5.91
C LYS A 102 -10.84 10.79 -5.24
N SER A 103 -9.79 9.99 -5.06
CA SER A 103 -8.59 10.42 -4.34
C SER A 103 -7.44 9.45 -4.53
N ALA A 104 -6.24 9.97 -4.77
CA ALA A 104 -5.04 9.18 -5.06
C ALA A 104 -4.60 8.26 -3.92
N MET A 105 -3.98 7.13 -4.26
CA MET A 105 -3.35 6.22 -3.31
C MET A 105 -1.90 5.94 -3.71
N ILE A 106 -1.04 5.71 -2.72
CA ILE A 106 0.25 5.04 -2.94
C ILE A 106 0.17 3.68 -2.24
N LEU A 107 0.42 2.61 -2.99
CA LEU A 107 0.36 1.24 -2.53
C LEU A 107 1.75 0.63 -2.62
N THR A 108 2.19 -0.11 -1.61
CA THR A 108 3.43 -0.89 -1.69
C THR A 108 3.17 -2.37 -1.47
N SER A 109 3.88 -3.21 -2.22
CA SER A 109 3.82 -4.67 -2.04
C SER A 109 5.16 -5.31 -2.40
N ASN A 110 5.48 -6.40 -1.72
CA ASN A 110 6.56 -7.32 -2.10
C ASN A 110 6.09 -8.41 -3.07
N LEU A 111 4.78 -8.56 -3.27
CA LEU A 111 4.20 -9.56 -4.16
C LEU A 111 3.92 -8.96 -5.55
N PRO A 112 4.18 -9.71 -6.63
CA PRO A 112 3.63 -9.38 -7.94
C PRO A 112 2.10 -9.53 -7.91
N PHE A 113 1.38 -8.82 -8.79
CA PHE A 113 -0.10 -8.84 -8.81
C PHE A 113 -0.69 -10.25 -8.97
N GLY A 114 -0.02 -11.13 -9.71
CA GLY A 114 -0.47 -12.52 -9.89
C GLY A 114 -0.42 -13.38 -8.62
N GLN A 115 0.11 -12.88 -7.50
CA GLN A 115 0.12 -13.56 -6.20
C GLN A 115 -0.82 -12.88 -5.19
N TRP A 116 -1.58 -11.86 -5.60
CA TRP A 116 -2.51 -11.20 -4.70
C TRP A 116 -3.72 -12.09 -4.40
N ASP A 117 -4.13 -12.98 -5.30
CA ASP A 117 -5.19 -13.97 -5.08
C ASP A 117 -4.98 -14.79 -3.78
N GLN A 118 -3.73 -15.18 -3.50
CA GLN A 118 -3.35 -15.88 -2.27
C GLN A 118 -3.53 -15.01 -1.02
N THR A 119 -3.35 -13.70 -1.14
CA THR A 119 -3.55 -12.73 -0.05
C THR A 119 -5.04 -12.53 0.26
N PHE A 120 -5.92 -12.59 -0.74
CA PHE A 120 -7.37 -12.34 -0.62
C PHE A 120 -8.19 -13.63 -0.51
N VAL A 121 -7.66 -14.66 0.17
CA VAL A 121 -8.34 -15.93 0.49
C VAL A 121 -8.86 -16.68 -0.75
N GLY A 122 -8.16 -16.58 -1.88
CA GLY A 122 -8.54 -17.31 -3.10
C GLY A 122 -9.84 -16.83 -3.75
N ASP A 123 -10.40 -15.68 -3.34
CA ASP A 123 -11.52 -15.05 -4.04
C ASP A 123 -10.99 -14.30 -5.28
N ALA A 124 -10.81 -15.06 -6.37
CA ALA A 124 -10.30 -14.55 -7.63
C ALA A 124 -11.18 -13.44 -8.21
N ALA A 125 -12.50 -13.50 -8.01
CA ALA A 125 -13.43 -12.49 -8.50
C ALA A 125 -13.28 -11.17 -7.75
N LEU A 126 -13.22 -11.21 -6.41
CA LEU A 126 -12.98 -10.03 -5.57
C LEU A 126 -11.60 -9.42 -5.86
N THR A 127 -10.57 -10.27 -5.99
CA THR A 127 -9.21 -9.85 -6.30
C THR A 127 -9.12 -9.16 -7.65
N SER A 128 -9.72 -9.75 -8.69
CA SER A 128 -9.78 -9.18 -10.03
C SER A 128 -10.48 -7.83 -10.03
N ALA A 129 -11.66 -7.74 -9.41
CA ALA A 129 -12.42 -6.50 -9.32
C ALA A 129 -11.69 -5.38 -8.56
N MET A 130 -10.89 -5.73 -7.57
CA MET A 130 -10.07 -4.77 -6.83
C MET A 130 -8.85 -4.33 -7.64
N LEU A 131 -8.12 -5.26 -8.25
CA LEU A 131 -6.96 -4.97 -9.09
C LEU A 131 -7.35 -4.08 -10.26
N ASP A 132 -8.48 -4.36 -10.91
CA ASP A 132 -9.06 -3.53 -11.97
C ASP A 132 -9.17 -2.06 -11.53
N ARG A 133 -9.77 -1.80 -10.38
CA ARG A 133 -9.90 -0.44 -9.81
C ARG A 133 -8.57 0.19 -9.40
N ILE A 134 -7.65 -0.60 -8.86
CA ILE A 134 -6.31 -0.10 -8.49
C ILE A 134 -5.55 0.32 -9.75
N LEU A 135 -5.63 -0.48 -10.81
CA LEU A 135 -4.76 -0.38 -11.98
C LEU A 135 -5.29 0.55 -13.07
N HIS A 136 -6.61 0.76 -13.14
CA HIS A 136 -7.23 1.56 -14.21
C HIS A 136 -6.61 2.96 -14.36
N HIS A 137 -6.38 3.65 -13.24
CA HIS A 137 -5.66 4.94 -13.22
C HIS A 137 -4.46 4.82 -12.30
N SER A 138 -3.36 4.24 -12.81
CA SER A 138 -2.18 4.00 -11.99
C SER A 138 -0.85 4.15 -12.71
N HIS A 139 0.17 4.45 -11.91
CA HIS A 139 1.58 4.35 -12.28
C HIS A 139 2.18 3.17 -11.52
N VAL A 140 2.51 2.10 -12.23
CA VAL A 140 3.14 0.91 -11.63
C VAL A 140 4.65 1.03 -11.77
N VAL A 141 5.36 0.99 -10.65
CA VAL A 141 6.82 1.04 -10.59
C VAL A 141 7.34 -0.24 -9.97
N GLN A 142 8.03 -1.05 -10.79
CA GLN A 142 8.72 -2.24 -10.32
C GLN A 142 10.16 -1.91 -9.97
N ILE A 143 10.49 -1.96 -8.69
CA ILE A 143 11.81 -1.71 -8.15
C ILE A 143 12.56 -3.03 -8.04
N LYS A 144 13.74 -3.09 -8.67
CA LYS A 144 14.67 -4.22 -8.62
C LYS A 144 15.97 -3.78 -7.96
N GLY A 145 16.72 -4.73 -7.41
CA GLY A 145 18.04 -4.48 -6.84
C GLY A 145 18.22 -5.13 -5.46
N GLU A 146 19.43 -4.99 -4.92
CA GLU A 146 19.76 -5.49 -3.59
C GLU A 146 19.03 -4.69 -2.49
N SER A 147 18.78 -5.35 -1.36
CA SER A 147 18.25 -4.70 -0.18
C SER A 147 19.25 -3.67 0.37
N TYR A 148 18.82 -2.41 0.43
CA TYR A 148 19.58 -1.33 1.07
C TYR A 148 19.90 -1.64 2.54
N ARG A 149 18.99 -2.33 3.23
CA ARG A 149 19.17 -2.75 4.64
C ARG A 149 20.31 -3.76 4.77
N LEU A 150 20.41 -4.74 3.85
CA LEU A 150 21.51 -5.72 3.85
C LEU A 150 22.83 -5.07 3.43
N LYS A 151 22.81 -4.19 2.42
CA LYS A 151 23.99 -3.44 1.98
C LYS A 151 24.60 -2.60 3.11
N GLN A 152 23.76 -1.96 3.93
CA GLN A 152 24.23 -1.22 5.12
C GLN A 152 24.83 -2.14 6.17
N LYS A 153 24.22 -3.30 6.45
CA LYS A 153 24.76 -4.28 7.41
C LYS A 153 26.08 -4.92 6.95
N ARG A 154 26.25 -5.20 5.64
CA ARG A 154 27.53 -5.64 5.06
C ARG A 154 28.61 -4.58 5.25
N LYS A 155 28.31 -3.31 4.93
CA LYS A 155 29.22 -2.18 5.16
C LYS A 155 29.60 -1.98 6.63
N ALA A 156 28.71 -2.33 7.55
CA ALA A 156 28.95 -2.26 8.99
C ALA A 156 29.69 -3.50 9.55
N GLY A 157 30.05 -4.49 8.71
CA GLY A 157 30.77 -5.70 9.13
C GLY A 157 29.93 -6.73 9.92
N VAL A 158 28.59 -6.56 9.96
CA VAL A 158 27.69 -7.41 10.76
C VAL A 158 27.27 -8.68 10.01
N ILE A 159 27.39 -8.70 8.68
CA ILE A 159 27.05 -9.84 7.83
C ILE A 159 28.24 -10.04 6.87
N ALA A 160 28.71 -11.29 6.74
CA ALA A 160 29.75 -11.65 5.79
C ALA A 160 29.36 -11.27 4.35
N GLU A 161 30.34 -10.89 3.54
CA GLU A 161 30.12 -10.67 2.10
C GLU A 161 29.63 -11.97 1.46
N ALA A 162 28.63 -11.89 0.58
CA ALA A 162 28.25 -13.07 -0.18
C ALA A 162 29.40 -13.41 -1.11
N ASN A 163 29.88 -14.66 -1.08
CA ASN A 163 30.86 -15.15 -2.04
C ASN A 163 30.34 -14.87 -3.45
N PRO A 164 31.13 -14.22 -4.32
CA PRO A 164 30.78 -14.14 -5.73
C PRO A 164 30.91 -15.56 -6.32
N GLU A 165 29.82 -16.08 -6.89
CA GLU A 165 29.89 -17.19 -7.86
C GLU A 165 30.52 -16.71 -9.17
#